data_AF-A0A151RAR3-F1
#
_entry.id   AF-A0A151RAR3-F1
#
_cell.length_a   1.000
_cell.length_b   1.000
_cell.length_c   1.000
_cell.angle_alpha   90.00
_cell.angle_beta   90.00
_cell.angle_gamma   90.00
#
_symmetry.space_group_name_H-M   'P 1'
#
loop_
_entity.id
_entity.type
_entity.pdbx_description
1 polymer ?
#
loop_
_entity_poly.entity_id
_entity_poly.type
_entity_poly.pdbx_seq_one_letter_code
_entity_poly.pdbx_strand_id
1 'polypeptide(L)' 'MGRNVSALISKSVPYIPEKCKDPGTFCVPCIIGNSKFENAMLDLGASINVMPLSIFKSLSLGPLQPTGVVI' A
#
# COMPACT_ATOMS: atom_id res chain seq x y z
N MET A 1 -16.58 12.21 -1.22
CA MET A 1 -17.84 11.53 -1.58
C MET A 1 -17.52 10.34 -2.48
N GLY A 2 -17.47 9.13 -1.92
CA GLY A 2 -17.19 7.91 -2.69
C GLY A 2 -18.46 7.42 -3.39
N ARG A 3 -18.35 7.03 -4.67
CA ARG A 3 -19.46 6.40 -5.40
C ARG A 3 -19.57 4.95 -4.93
N ASN A 4 -20.73 4.56 -4.40
CA ASN A 4 -21.01 3.17 -4.07
C ASN A 4 -21.14 2.36 -5.38
N VAL A 5 -20.31 1.33 -5.51
CA VAL A 5 -20.44 0.31 -6.56
C VAL A 5 -21.16 -0.89 -5.97
N SER A 6 -22.38 -1.13 -6.44
CA SER A 6 -23.20 -2.29 -6.06
C SER A 6 -23.27 -3.28 -7.22
N ALA A 7 -23.00 -4.56 -6.94
CA ALA A 7 -23.26 -5.66 -7.86
C ALA A 7 -24.62 -6.28 -7.54
N LEU A 8 -25.51 -6.37 -8.54
CA LEU A 8 -26.79 -7.08 -8.40
C LEU A 8 -26.59 -8.52 -8.88
N ILE A 9 -26.53 -9.47 -7.94
CA ILE A 9 -26.51 -10.91 -8.26
C ILE A 9 -27.97 -11.37 -8.30
N SER A 10 -28.57 -11.33 -9.48
CA SER A 10 -29.91 -11.88 -9.72
C SER A 10 -29.82 -13.37 -9.98
N LYS A 11 -29.93 -14.16 -8.91
CA LYS A 11 -30.63 -15.46 -8.87
C LYS A 11 -30.59 -15.99 -7.45
N SER A 12 -31.67 -16.64 -7.05
CA SER A 12 -31.90 -17.25 -5.74
C SER A 12 -30.79 -18.24 -5.38
N VAL A 13 -29.70 -17.75 -4.79
CA VAL A 13 -28.68 -18.56 -4.15
C VAL A 13 -29.12 -18.77 -2.70
N PRO A 14 -29.33 -19.99 -2.22
CA PRO A 14 -29.83 -20.26 -0.86
C PRO A 14 -28.86 -19.80 0.25
N TYR A 15 -27.65 -19.36 -0.10
CA TYR A 15 -26.69 -18.79 0.82
C TYR A 15 -25.71 -17.88 0.04
N ILE A 16 -25.76 -16.57 0.28
CA ILE A 16 -24.72 -15.64 -0.18
C ILE A 16 -23.66 -15.60 0.93
N PRO A 17 -22.39 -15.97 0.65
CA PRO A 17 -21.33 -15.85 1.65
C PRO A 17 -21.21 -14.38 2.07
N GLU A 18 -21.19 -14.14 3.38
CA GLU A 18 -20.96 -12.81 3.90
C GLU A 18 -19.57 -12.34 3.47
N LYS A 19 -19.48 -11.14 2.88
CA LYS A 19 -18.20 -10.58 2.45
C LYS A 19 -17.37 -10.30 3.71
N CYS A 20 -16.26 -11.02 3.87
CA CYS A 20 -15.29 -10.71 4.91
C CYS A 20 -14.82 -9.27 4.79
N LYS A 21 -14.57 -8.62 5.94
CA LYS A 21 -13.93 -7.29 5.96
C LYS A 21 -12.58 -7.39 5.27
N ASP A 22 -12.22 -6.32 4.56
CA ASP A 22 -10.89 -6.18 3.99
C ASP A 22 -9.87 -6.31 5.14
N PRO A 23 -8.88 -7.22 5.06
CA PRO A 23 -7.83 -7.34 6.08
C PRO A 23 -6.98 -6.07 6.20
N GLY A 24 -7.11 -5.14 5.26
CA GLY A 24 -6.35 -3.90 5.19
C GLY A 24 -5.00 -4.11 4.53
N THR A 25 -4.17 -3.07 4.60
CA THR A 25 -2.82 -3.08 4.07
C THR A 25 -1.91 -3.94 4.94
N PHE A 26 -1.16 -4.86 4.33
CA PHE A 26 -0.12 -5.61 5.03
C PHE A 26 1.12 -4.72 5.24
N CYS A 27 1.47 -4.49 6.49
CA CYS A 27 2.60 -3.66 6.89
C CYS A 27 3.60 -4.46 7.73
N VAL A 28 4.89 -4.16 7.56
CA VAL A 28 5.98 -4.71 8.36
C VAL A 28 6.83 -3.57 8.93
N PRO A 29 7.44 -3.73 10.12
CA PRO A 29 8.40 -2.77 10.61
C PRO A 29 9.67 -2.82 9.77
N CYS A 30 10.28 -1.68 9.51
CA CYS A 30 11.57 -1.58 8.84
C CYS A 30 12.49 -0.54 9.48
N ILE A 31 13.78 -0.65 9.24
CA ILE A 31 14.79 0.31 9.68
C ILE A 31 15.52 0.82 8.45
N ILE A 32 15.63 2.15 8.32
CA ILE A 32 16.39 2.82 7.26
C ILE A 32 17.40 3.74 7.93
N GLY A 33 18.69 3.45 7.77
CA GLY A 33 19.74 4.10 8.56
C GLY A 33 19.51 3.86 10.05
N ASN A 34 19.32 4.94 10.81
CA ASN A 34 19.07 4.89 12.26
C ASN A 34 17.58 5.13 12.61
N SER A 35 16.70 5.22 11.62
CA SER A 35 15.28 5.50 11.81
C SER A 35 14.44 4.24 11.69
N LYS A 36 13.61 3.98 12.69
CA LYS A 36 12.64 2.87 12.72
C LYS A 36 11.28 3.34 12.21
N PHE A 37 10.67 2.56 11.33
CA PHE A 37 9.32 2.76 10.82
C PHE A 37 8.48 1.54 11.18
N GLU A 38 7.41 1.73 11.96
CA GLU A 38 6.58 0.59 12.42
C GLU A 38 5.69 0.02 11.31
N ASN A 39 5.31 0.85 10.33
CA ASN A 39 4.30 0.51 9.32
C ASN A 39 4.82 0.79 7.89
N ALA A 40 5.70 -0.06 7.38
CA ALA A 40 6.05 -0.05 5.96
C ALA A 40 5.16 -1.02 5.19
N MET A 41 4.41 -0.53 4.20
CA MET A 41 3.56 -1.35 3.36
C MET A 41 4.41 -2.33 2.55
N LEU A 42 4.05 -3.61 2.60
CA LEU A 42 4.69 -4.65 1.81
C LEU A 42 3.75 -5.10 0.69
N ASP A 43 4.08 -4.69 -0.52
CA ASP A 43 3.39 -5.11 -1.75
C ASP A 43 4.27 -6.13 -2.50
N LEU A 44 3.88 -7.40 -2.43
CA LEU A 44 4.59 -8.48 -3.12
C LEU A 44 4.39 -8.44 -4.65
N GLY A 45 3.42 -7.66 -5.14
CA GLY A 45 3.20 -7.42 -6.57
C GLY A 45 4.04 -6.27 -7.14
N ALA A 46 4.67 -5.46 -6.28
CA ALA A 46 5.48 -4.33 -6.71
C ALA A 46 6.89 -4.79 -7.13
N SER A 47 7.36 -4.31 -8.27
CA SER A 47 8.73 -4.54 -8.76
C SER A 47 9.74 -3.52 -8.21
N ILE A 48 9.26 -2.44 -7.59
CA ILE A 48 10.08 -1.36 -7.03
C ILE A 48 9.63 -0.98 -5.62
N ASN A 49 10.57 -0.52 -4.81
CA ASN A 49 10.27 0.06 -3.50
C ASN A 49 10.04 1.57 -3.64
N VAL A 50 8.98 2.09 -3.03
CA VAL A 50 8.66 3.51 -3.03
C VAL A 50 8.89 4.11 -1.64
N MET A 51 9.58 5.24 -1.59
CA MET A 51 9.72 6.05 -0.38
C MET A 51 9.09 7.43 -0.63
N PRO A 52 8.19 7.91 0.24
CA PRO A 52 7.69 9.27 0.15
C PRO A 52 8.82 10.29 0.28
N LEU A 53 8.76 11.38 -0.48
CA LEU A 53 9.76 12.45 -0.44
C LEU A 53 9.93 13.06 0.97
N SER A 54 8.86 13.12 1.76
CA SER A 54 8.92 13.58 3.15
C SER A 54 9.84 12.71 4.02
N ILE A 55 9.74 11.38 3.85
CA ILE A 55 10.59 10.42 4.56
C ILE A 55 12.04 10.56 4.09
N PHE A 56 12.27 10.63 2.77
CA PHE A 56 13.60 10.88 2.21
C PHE A 56 14.26 12.14 2.80
N LYS A 57 13.52 13.25 2.87
CA LYS A 57 13.99 14.51 3.48
C LYS A 57 14.30 14.36 4.96
N SER A 58 13.45 13.65 5.72
CA SER A 58 13.67 13.42 7.16
C SER A 58 14.94 12.61 7.45
N LEU A 59 15.28 11.67 6.57
CA LEU A 59 16.46 10.82 6.68
C LEU A 59 17.76 11.53 6.27
N SER A 60 17.69 12.75 5.72
CA SER A 60 18.85 13.54 5.30
C SER A 60 19.85 12.78 4.41
N LEU A 61 19.34 11.97 3.47
CA LEU A 61 20.13 11.06 2.62
C LEU A 61 20.97 11.76 1.53
N GLY A 62 21.09 13.08 1.58
CA GLY A 62 21.75 13.89 0.55
C GLY A 62 20.86 14.19 -0.66
N PRO A 63 21.44 14.69 -1.77
CA PRO A 63 20.68 15.07 -2.96
C PRO A 63 20.14 13.84 -3.70
N LEU A 64 18.88 13.92 -4.15
CA LEU A 64 18.28 12.93 -5.03
C LEU A 64 18.99 12.95 -6.39
N GLN A 65 19.39 11.76 -6.85
CA GLN A 65 19.90 11.58 -8.20
C GLN A 65 18.76 11.15 -9.13
N PRO A 66 18.50 11.89 -10.23
CA PRO A 66 17.50 11.49 -11.20
C PRO A 66 17.83 10.12 -11.78
N THR A 67 16.84 9.23 -11.80
CA THR A 67 16.93 7.93 -12.44
C THR A 67 15.79 7.79 -13.43
N GLY A 68 16.08 7.36 -14.66
CA GLY A 68 15.05 7.12 -15.66
C GLY A 68 14.21 5.90 -15.29
N VAL A 69 13.10 6.13 -14.60
CA VAL A 69 12.09 5.11 -14.27
C VAL A 69 10.76 5.58 -14.82
N VAL A 70 10.08 4.70 -15.54
CA VAL A 70 8.67 4.87 -15.93
C VAL A 70 7.87 3.96 -15.00
N ILE A 71 6.96 4.56 -14.22
CA ILE A 71 6.13 3.90 -13.21
C ILE A 71 4.73 3.66 -13.80
#